data_AF-A0A5C6D2I7-F1
#
_entry.id   AF-A0A5C6D2I7-F1
#
_cell.length_a   1.000
_cell.length_b   1.000
_cell.length_c   1.000
_cell.angle_alpha   90.00
_cell.angle_beta   90.00
_cell.angle_gamma   90.00
#
_symmetry.space_group_name_H-M   'P 1'
#
loop_
_entity.id
_entity.type
_entity.pdbx_description
1 polymer ?
#
loop_
_entity_poly.entity_id
_entity_poly.type
_entity_poly.pdbx_seq_one_letter_code
_entity_poly.pdbx_strand_id
1 'polypeptide(L)' 'MNRYTQFISFFTLTALAVHFFAAEGGFNPIFRDAFTADPATMVVGDTTYVYVGHDDAKEGQFFTVPDWMCYSSKDMKN' A
#
# COMPACT_ATOMS: atom_id res chain seq x y z
N MET A 1 -15.68 -26.28 36.76
CA MET A 1 -14.74 -25.73 35.76
C MET A 1 -13.41 -25.49 36.45
N ASN A 2 -12.36 -26.16 35.99
CA ASN A 2 -11.04 -26.20 36.58
C ASN A 2 -10.15 -25.09 35.99
N ARG A 3 -9.33 -24.45 36.84
CA ARG A 3 -8.53 -23.25 36.51
C ARG A 3 -7.66 -23.44 35.25
N TYR A 4 -7.22 -24.66 34.97
CA TYR A 4 -6.48 -25.05 33.78
C TYR A 4 -7.23 -24.81 32.46
N THR A 5 -8.56 -25.03 32.44
CA THR A 5 -9.40 -24.78 31.25
C THR A 5 -9.55 -23.28 30.96
N GLN A 6 -9.52 -22.42 31.99
CA GLN A 6 -9.55 -20.96 31.81
C GLN A 6 -8.22 -20.40 31.32
N PHE A 7 -7.08 -20.92 31.77
CA PHE A 7 -5.76 -20.46 31.32
C PHE A 7 -5.47 -20.82 29.85
N ILE A 8 -5.87 -22.02 29.41
CA ILE A 8 -5.71 -22.43 28.00
C ILE A 8 -6.64 -21.62 27.08
N SER A 9 -7.88 -21.33 27.53
CA SER A 9 -8.84 -20.52 26.77
C SER A 9 -8.43 -19.06 26.61
N PHE A 10 -7.69 -18.48 27.57
CA PHE A 10 -7.25 -17.08 27.50
C PHE A 10 -6.10 -16.89 26.51
N PHE A 11 -5.23 -17.90 26.35
CA PHE A 11 -4.08 -17.84 25.43
C PHE A 11 -4.44 -18.14 23.98
N THR A 12 -5.47 -18.96 23.74
CA THR A 12 -5.96 -19.22 22.37
C THR A 12 -6.81 -18.06 21.83
N LEU A 13 -7.54 -17.34 22.70
CA LEU A 13 -8.38 -16.20 22.30
C LEU A 13 -7.55 -14.98 21.85
N THR A 14 -6.39 -14.73 22.46
CA THR A 14 -5.50 -13.62 22.08
C THR A 14 -4.74 -13.89 20.77
N ALA A 15 -4.32 -15.13 20.51
CA ALA A 15 -3.66 -15.49 19.26
C ALA A 15 -4.57 -15.36 18.02
N LEU A 16 -5.89 -15.56 18.17
CA LEU A 16 -6.86 -15.29 17.09
C LEU A 16 -7.04 -13.79 16.82
N ALA A 17 -6.95 -12.93 17.84
CA ALA A 17 -7.14 -11.48 17.68
C ALA A 17 -5.98 -10.80 16.92
N VAL A 18 -4.75 -11.34 17.02
CA VAL A 18 -3.57 -10.77 16.36
C VAL A 18 -3.56 -11.03 14.85
N HIS A 19 -4.27 -12.06 14.37
CA HIS A 19 -4.36 -12.37 12.93
C HIS A 19 -5.35 -11.47 12.16
N PHE A 20 -6.17 -10.67 12.86
CA PHE A 20 -7.20 -9.82 12.25
C PHE A 20 -6.75 -8.39 11.92
N PHE A 21 -5.48 -8.04 12.20
CA PHE A 21 -4.89 -6.78 11.77
C PHE A 21 -3.82 -6.99 10.70
N ALA A 22 -4.10 -7.84 9.70
CA ALA A 22 -3.50 -7.62 8.40
C ALA A 22 -4.11 -6.31 7.88
N ALA A 23 -3.28 -5.32 7.56
CA ALA A 23 -3.76 -4.02 7.13
C ALA A 23 -4.61 -4.11 5.86
N GLU A 24 -5.93 -4.12 6.00
CA GLU A 24 -6.87 -3.93 4.90
C GLU A 24 -6.85 -2.45 4.48
N GLY A 25 -5.94 -2.08 3.57
CA GLY A 25 -6.00 -0.80 2.85
C GLY A 25 -4.69 -0.03 2.83
N GLY A 26 -4.31 0.41 1.62
CA GLY A 26 -3.02 1.00 1.29
C GLY A 26 -2.60 2.19 2.16
N PHE A 27 -1.39 2.10 2.72
CA PHE A 27 -0.66 3.24 3.28
C PHE A 27 0.16 3.93 2.20
N ASN A 28 0.54 5.18 2.44
CA ASN A 28 1.53 5.86 1.60
C ASN A 28 2.94 5.22 1.82
N PRO A 29 3.80 5.16 0.79
CA PRO A 29 3.55 5.57 -0.60
C PRO A 29 2.57 4.64 -1.33
N ILE A 30 1.77 5.22 -2.23
CA ILE A 30 0.68 4.53 -2.95
C ILE A 30 1.18 3.59 -4.06
N PHE A 31 2.37 3.87 -4.62
CA PHE A 31 3.11 2.97 -5.52
C PHE A 31 4.37 2.48 -4.80
N ARG A 32 4.67 1.18 -4.89
CA ARG A 32 5.78 0.54 -4.16
C ARG A 32 6.69 -0.29 -5.06
N ASP A 33 6.32 -0.44 -6.32
CA ASP A 33 7.04 -1.16 -7.36
C ASP A 33 8.11 -0.28 -8.04
N ALA A 34 7.95 1.04 -8.00
CA ALA A 34 8.89 2.01 -8.55
C ALA A 34 8.95 3.31 -7.73
N PHE A 35 10.05 4.04 -7.83
CA PHE A 35 10.11 5.43 -7.36
C PHE A 35 9.40 6.32 -8.38
N THR A 36 8.51 7.17 -7.89
CA THR A 36 7.63 7.99 -8.70
C THR A 36 7.72 9.46 -8.28
N ALA A 37 7.69 10.35 -9.25
CA ALA A 37 7.77 11.80 -9.04
C ALA A 37 6.70 12.55 -9.86
N ASP A 38 6.43 13.79 -9.46
CA ASP A 38 5.61 14.77 -10.19
C ASP A 38 4.22 14.27 -10.64
N PRO A 39 3.36 13.80 -9.71
CA PRO A 39 2.07 13.23 -10.07
C PRO A 39 1.12 14.26 -10.69
N ALA A 40 0.50 13.88 -11.81
CA ALA A 40 -0.61 14.59 -12.44
C ALA A 40 -1.81 13.65 -12.63
N THR A 41 -2.99 14.08 -12.21
CA THR A 41 -4.19 13.23 -12.19
C THR A 41 -5.22 13.70 -13.21
N MET A 42 -5.85 12.76 -13.91
CA MET A 42 -6.99 12.99 -14.81
C MET A 42 -8.13 12.03 -14.46
N VAL A 43 -9.37 12.51 -14.47
CA VAL A 43 -10.56 11.68 -14.26
C VAL A 43 -11.32 11.54 -15.58
N VAL A 44 -11.59 10.31 -15.99
CA VAL A 44 -12.42 10.00 -17.17
C VAL A 44 -13.53 9.04 -16.74
N GLY A 45 -14.77 9.52 -16.74
CA GLY A 45 -15.90 8.76 -16.22
C GLY A 45 -15.75 8.48 -14.72
N ASP A 46 -15.74 7.20 -14.34
CA ASP A 46 -15.57 6.72 -12.96
C ASP A 46 -14.12 6.29 -12.64
N THR A 47 -13.17 6.56 -13.54
CA THR A 47 -11.79 6.09 -13.43
C THR A 47 -10.82 7.26 -13.27
N THR A 48 -10.00 7.21 -12.23
CA THR A 48 -8.90 8.14 -11.97
C THR A 48 -7.62 7.58 -12.57
N TYR A 49 -6.94 8.36 -13.40
CA TYR A 49 -5.63 8.06 -13.97
C TYR A 49 -4.58 8.95 -13.30
N VAL A 50 -3.46 8.37 -12.86
CA VAL A 50 -2.34 9.09 -12.26
C VAL A 50 -1.10 8.87 -13.12
N TYR A 51 -0.60 9.96 -13.71
CA TYR A 51 0.62 10.00 -14.49
C TYR A 51 1.77 10.46 -13.59
N VAL A 52 2.90 9.76 -13.63
CA VAL A 52 4.08 10.03 -12.80
C VAL A 52 5.35 9.85 -13.61
N GLY A 53 6.40 10.62 -13.31
CA GLY A 53 7.74 10.32 -13.80
C GLY A 53 8.32 9.11 -13.07
N HIS A 54 8.98 8.21 -13.79
CA HIS A 54 9.76 7.12 -13.20
C HIS A 54 11.12 7.67 -12.74
N ASP A 55 11.32 7.81 -11.42
CA ASP A 55 12.61 8.28 -10.90
C ASP A 55 13.58 7.10 -10.76
N ASP A 56 14.65 7.09 -11.55
CA ASP A 56 15.69 6.07 -11.54
C ASP A 56 17.09 6.65 -11.23
N ALA A 57 17.14 7.78 -10.52
CA ALA A 57 18.39 8.42 -10.12
C ALA A 57 19.27 7.46 -9.28
N LYS A 58 20.54 7.35 -9.67
CA LYS A 58 21.58 6.62 -8.90
C LYS A 58 22.34 7.58 -7.99
N GLU A 59 23.16 7.03 -7.10
CA GLU A 59 23.99 7.82 -6.20
C GLU A 59 24.82 8.87 -6.96
N GLY A 60 24.76 10.12 -6.51
CA GLY A 60 25.46 11.25 -7.13
C GLY A 60 24.72 11.88 -8.34
N GLN A 61 23.56 11.36 -8.72
CA GLN A 61 22.68 11.99 -9.72
C GLN A 61 21.61 12.85 -9.03
N PHE A 62 21.16 13.92 -9.71
CA PHE A 62 20.04 14.73 -9.24
C PHE A 62 18.70 14.08 -9.63
N PHE A 63 18.44 13.95 -10.92
CA PHE A 63 17.23 13.34 -11.47
C PHE A 63 17.57 12.48 -12.68
N THR A 64 16.98 11.30 -12.78
CA THR A 64 17.02 10.45 -13.98
C THR A 64 15.61 9.95 -14.23
N VAL A 65 14.92 10.50 -15.24
CA VAL A 65 13.53 10.16 -15.56
C VAL A 65 13.47 9.61 -17.00
N PRO A 66 13.67 8.30 -17.20
CA PRO A 66 13.74 7.72 -18.54
C PRO A 66 12.37 7.66 -19.23
N ASP A 67 11.28 7.52 -18.45
CA ASP A 67 9.92 7.38 -18.94
C ASP A 67 8.88 7.92 -17.95
N TRP A 68 7.63 7.89 -18.39
CA TRP A 68 6.45 8.25 -17.61
C TRP A 68 5.58 7.00 -17.45
N MET A 69 5.10 6.77 -16.23
CA MET A 69 4.18 5.68 -15.90
C MET A 69 2.75 6.20 -15.75
N CYS A 70 1.77 5.32 -15.97
CA CYS A 70 0.36 5.63 -15.81
C CYS A 70 -0.32 4.51 -15.01
N TYR A 71 -0.88 4.88 -13.87
CA TYR A 71 -1.71 4.02 -13.03
C TYR A 71 -3.17 4.44 -13.16
N SER A 72 -4.10 3.53 -12.88
CA SER A 72 -5.53 3.85 -12.89
C SER A 72 -6.26 3.15 -11.76
N SER A 73 -7.24 3.81 -11.17
CA SER A 73 -8.08 3.25 -10.12
C SER A 73 -9.54 3.68 -10.29
N LYS A 74 -10.45 2.79 -9.92
CA LYS A 74 -11.90 3.08 -9.78
C LYS A 74 -12.32 3.35 -8.34
N ASP A 75 -11.47 3.01 -7.36
CA ASP A 75 -11.79 3.07 -5.93
C ASP A 75 -10.74 3.79 -5.07
N MET A 76 -9.68 4.31 -5.70
CA MET A 76 -8.53 4.97 -5.07
C MET A 76 -7.76 4.07 -4.08
N LYS A 77 -7.95 2.76 -4.15
CA LYS A 77 -7.30 1.76 -3.29
C LYS A 77 -6.49 0.74 -4.08
N ASN A 78 -7.04 0.30 -5.22
CA ASN A 78 -6.43 -0.69 -6.11
C ASN A 78 -6.03 -0.06 -7.44
#